data_AF-A0A0G0NEI7-F1
#
_entry.id   AF-A0A0G0NEI7-F1
#
_cell.length_a   1.000
_cell.length_b   1.000
_cell.length_c   1.000
_cell.angle_alpha   90.00
_cell.angle_beta   90.00
_cell.angle_gamma   90.00
#
_symmetry.space_group_name_H-M   'P 1'
#
loop_
_entity.id
_entity.type
_entity.pdbx_description
1 polymer ?
#
loop_
_entity_poly.entity_id
_entity_poly.type
_entity_poly.pdbx_seq_one_letter_code
_entity_poly.pdbx_strand_id
1 'polypeptide(L)'
;MRITPEEKTVIEQTFGNNTKLLKLMRKIFLPEYDPSAPVGQVVDLWTIKDISSMTPEEVKVYFMTRRDLILHIESQLMQLQALSQKTETVEEALKRQKKDSTK
;
A
#
# COMPACT_ATOMS: atom_id res chain seq x y z
N MET A 1 2.98 -5.25 13.71
CA MET A 1 2.21 -6.46 13.37
C MET A 1 3.19 -7.64 13.32
N ARG A 2 2.83 -8.81 13.83
CA ARG A 2 3.65 -10.02 13.71
C ARG A 2 2.98 -10.93 12.69
N ILE A 3 3.66 -11.19 11.58
CA ILE A 3 3.18 -12.05 10.49
C ILE A 3 3.64 -13.48 10.76
N THR A 4 2.73 -14.45 10.69
CA THR A 4 3.06 -15.86 10.87
C THR A 4 3.70 -16.46 9.61
N PRO A 5 4.40 -17.60 9.71
CA PRO A 5 4.96 -18.28 8.53
C PRO A 5 3.90 -18.66 7.49
N GLU A 6 2.71 -19.04 7.94
CA GLU A 6 1.58 -19.40 7.07
C GLU A 6 1.07 -18.17 6.31
N GLU A 7 0.87 -17.05 7.03
CA GLU A 7 0.46 -15.78 6.43
C GLU A 7 1.50 -15.26 5.43
N LYS A 8 2.80 -15.42 5.73
CA LYS A 8 3.87 -15.07 4.79
C LYS A 8 3.74 -15.86 3.48
N THR A 9 3.46 -17.15 3.56
CA THR A 9 3.26 -18.00 2.38
C THR A 9 2.08 -17.50 1.54
N VAL A 10 0.98 -17.09 2.18
CA VAL A 10 -0.18 -16.50 1.49
C VAL A 10 0.20 -15.18 0.81
N ILE A 11 1.00 -14.33 1.46
CA ILE A 11 1.48 -13.06 0.90
C ILE A 11 2.32 -13.32 -0.35
N GLU A 12 3.28 -14.24 -0.29
CA GLU A 12 4.12 -14.60 -1.43
C GLU A 12 3.31 -15.14 -2.62
N GLN A 13 2.34 -16.03 -2.35
CA GLN A 13 1.47 -16.60 -3.39
C GLN A 13 0.55 -15.56 -4.03
N THR A 14 0.02 -14.63 -3.22
CA THR A 14 -0.97 -13.65 -3.67
C THR A 14 -0.32 -12.48 -4.41
N PHE A 15 0.83 -12.00 -3.92
CA PHE A 15 1.44 -10.74 -4.36
C PHE A 15 2.73 -10.90 -5.16
N GLY A 16 3.41 -12.06 -5.09
CA GLY A 16 4.79 -12.23 -5.59
C GLY A 16 5.01 -11.98 -7.09
N ASN A 17 3.94 -11.91 -7.88
CA ASN A 17 3.98 -11.44 -9.28
C ASN A 17 2.79 -10.52 -9.62
N ASN A 18 2.04 -10.08 -8.62
CA ASN A 18 0.78 -9.36 -8.79
C ASN A 18 0.89 -7.90 -8.35
N THR A 19 1.77 -7.15 -9.01
CA THR A 19 1.93 -5.71 -8.77
C THR A 19 0.65 -4.92 -9.05
N LYS A 20 -0.24 -5.43 -9.92
CA LYS A 20 -1.55 -4.84 -10.21
C LYS A 20 -2.47 -4.84 -9.00
N LEU A 21 -2.48 -5.92 -8.21
CA LEU A 21 -3.30 -6.01 -7.01
C LEU A 21 -2.86 -5.01 -5.94
N LEU A 22 -1.55 -4.86 -5.70
CA LEU A 22 -1.04 -3.85 -4.77
C LEU A 22 -1.40 -2.43 -5.21
N LYS A 23 -1.32 -2.14 -6.52
CA LYS A 23 -1.76 -0.86 -7.08
C LYS A 23 -3.27 -0.64 -6.90
N LEU A 24 -4.08 -1.69 -7.09
CA LEU A 24 -5.52 -1.62 -6.88
C LEU A 24 -5.84 -1.35 -5.40
N MET A 25 -5.19 -2.05 -4.47
CA MET A 25 -5.36 -1.81 -3.04
C MET A 25 -4.97 -0.39 -2.66
N ARG A 26 -3.85 0.13 -3.20
CA ARG A 26 -3.47 1.53 -3.00
C ARG A 26 -4.57 2.48 -3.47
N LYS A 27 -5.18 2.26 -4.64
CA LYS A 27 -6.29 3.11 -5.12
C LYS A 27 -7.54 3.04 -4.23
N ILE A 28 -7.86 1.86 -3.70
CA ILE A 28 -9.04 1.66 -2.84
C ILE A 28 -8.84 2.33 -1.48
N PHE A 29 -7.68 2.11 -0.84
CA PHE A 29 -7.43 2.59 0.51
C PHE A 29 -6.82 3.98 0.57
N LEU A 30 -6.11 4.41 -0.46
CA LEU A 30 -5.46 5.73 -0.58
C LEU A 30 -5.90 6.40 -1.89
N PRO A 31 -7.18 6.79 -2.00
CA PRO A 31 -7.71 7.45 -3.19
C PRO A 31 -6.99 8.79 -3.42
N GLU A 32 -6.65 9.05 -4.67
CA GLU A 32 -6.08 10.33 -5.08
C GLU A 32 -7.20 11.34 -5.37
N TYR A 33 -6.88 12.62 -5.18
CA TYR A 33 -7.79 13.71 -5.54
C TYR A 33 -8.03 13.72 -7.05
N ASP A 34 -9.29 13.72 -7.48
CA ASP A 34 -9.66 13.87 -8.89
C ASP A 34 -9.91 15.35 -9.21
N PRO A 35 -8.99 16.03 -9.91
CA PRO A 35 -9.16 17.44 -10.27
C PRO A 35 -10.21 17.67 -11.37
N SER A 36 -10.65 16.61 -12.05
CA SER A 36 -11.68 16.67 -13.10
C SER A 36 -13.10 16.48 -12.57
N ALA A 37 -13.25 16.10 -11.29
CA ALA A 37 -14.55 15.95 -10.66
C ALA A 37 -15.29 17.30 -10.65
N PRO A 38 -16.61 17.32 -10.99
CA PRO A 38 -17.40 18.54 -10.93
C PRO A 38 -17.35 19.19 -9.54
N VAL A 39 -17.36 20.53 -9.52
CA VAL A 39 -17.39 21.31 -8.28
C VAL A 39 -18.61 20.87 -7.44
N GLY A 40 -18.37 20.56 -6.16
CA GLY A 40 -19.39 20.05 -5.24
C GLY A 40 -19.61 18.53 -5.27
N GLN A 41 -18.97 17.81 -6.20
CA GLN A 41 -18.90 16.33 -6.21
C GLN A 41 -17.53 15.79 -5.81
N VAL A 42 -16.58 16.69 -5.53
CA VAL A 42 -15.31 16.36 -4.90
C VAL A 42 -15.59 15.85 -3.49
N VAL A 43 -15.47 14.54 -3.28
CA VAL A 43 -15.59 13.91 -1.96
C VAL A 43 -14.18 13.52 -1.50
N ASP A 44 -13.67 14.22 -0.48
CA ASP A 44 -12.49 13.75 0.23
C ASP A 44 -12.94 12.66 1.23
N LEU A 45 -12.65 11.40 0.90
CA LEU A 45 -12.97 10.24 1.74
C LEU A 45 -12.36 10.30 3.15
N TRP A 46 -11.38 11.18 3.36
CA TRP A 46 -10.72 11.37 4.64
C TRP A 46 -11.20 12.61 5.41
N THR A 47 -12.06 13.44 4.82
CA THR A 47 -12.64 14.62 5.49
C THR A 47 -14.14 14.44 5.68
N ILE A 48 -14.49 13.45 6.51
CA ILE A 48 -15.89 13.13 6.85
C ILE A 48 -16.42 14.06 7.94
N LYS A 49 -15.54 14.64 8.76
CA LYS A 49 -15.93 15.51 9.87
C LYS A 49 -16.02 16.96 9.41
N ASP A 50 -17.07 17.65 9.83
CA ASP A 50 -17.18 19.09 9.67
C ASP A 50 -16.08 19.79 10.49
N ILE A 51 -15.12 20.37 9.77
CA ILE A 51 -13.99 21.09 10.37
C ILE A 51 -14.37 22.51 10.82
N SER A 52 -15.49 23.06 10.32
CA SER A 52 -15.88 24.44 10.60
C SER A 52 -16.38 24.64 12.04
N SER A 53 -16.82 23.55 12.67
CA SER A 53 -17.27 23.51 14.05
C SER A 53 -16.19 23.15 15.07
N MET A 54 -14.95 22.93 14.64
CA MET A 54 -13.83 22.50 15.47
C MET A 54 -12.93 23.67 15.87
N THR A 55 -12.28 23.56 17.04
CA THR A 55 -11.24 24.54 17.42
C THR A 55 -9.97 24.34 16.58
N PRO A 56 -9.11 25.36 16.43
CA PRO A 56 -7.85 25.21 15.71
C PRO A 56 -6.98 24.04 16.21
N GLU A 57 -6.96 23.80 17.52
CA GLU A 57 -6.23 22.69 18.15
C GLU A 57 -6.83 21.34 17.75
N GLU A 58 -8.16 21.21 17.76
CA GLU A 58 -8.84 19.98 17.34
C GLU A 58 -8.62 19.71 15.85
N VAL A 59 -8.67 20.75 15.01
CA VAL A 59 -8.37 20.65 13.58
C VAL A 59 -6.94 20.14 13.37
N LYS A 60 -5.97 20.68 14.12
CA LYS A 60 -4.58 20.22 14.07
C LYS A 60 -4.45 18.75 14.42
N VAL A 61 -5.03 18.32 15.55
CA VAL A 61 -5.01 16.91 15.97
C VAL A 61 -5.64 16.02 14.90
N TYR A 62 -6.79 16.42 14.36
CA TYR A 62 -7.50 15.69 13.31
C TYR A 62 -6.63 15.45 12.08
N PHE A 63 -6.00 16.49 11.54
CA PHE A 63 -5.12 16.35 10.37
C PHE A 63 -3.84 15.57 10.67
N MET A 64 -3.28 15.69 11.88
CA MET A 64 -2.12 14.89 12.30
C MET A 64 -2.47 13.40 12.38
N THR A 65 -3.57 13.04 13.06
CA THR A 65 -4.02 11.64 13.15
C THR A 65 -4.34 11.08 11.77
N ARG A 66 -4.96 11.87 10.88
CA ARG A 66 -5.18 11.48 9.48
C ARG A 66 -3.87 11.18 8.77
N ARG A 67 -2.86 12.06 8.90
CA ARG A 67 -1.54 11.85 8.30
C ARG A 67 -0.93 10.53 8.79
N ASP A 68 -0.96 10.28 10.09
CA ASP A 68 -0.37 9.07 10.68
C ASP A 68 -1.07 7.80 10.18
N LEU A 69 -2.40 7.84 10.03
CA LEU A 69 -3.17 6.74 9.48
C LEU A 69 -2.84 6.47 8.01
N ILE A 70 -2.73 7.51 7.19
CA ILE A 70 -2.31 7.41 5.78
C ILE A 70 -0.91 6.78 5.68
N LEU A 71 0.04 7.28 6.47
CA LEU A 71 1.41 6.76 6.51
C LEU A 71 1.45 5.30 6.97
N HIS A 72 0.60 4.93 7.94
CA HIS A 72 0.48 3.56 8.39
C HIS A 72 0.01 2.65 7.26
N ILE A 73 -1.09 2.99 6.57
CA ILE A 73 -1.62 2.21 5.45
C ILE A 73 -0.56 2.07 4.35
N GLU A 74 0.12 3.15 4.01
CA GLU A 74 1.16 3.13 2.98
C GLU A 74 2.33 2.21 3.39
N SER A 75 2.78 2.29 4.64
CA SER A 75 3.79 1.40 5.21
C SER A 75 3.37 -0.07 5.16
N GLN A 76 2.10 -0.39 5.46
CA GLN A 76 1.60 -1.77 5.37
C GLN A 76 1.59 -2.28 3.92
N LEU A 77 1.17 -1.46 2.95
CA LEU A 77 1.23 -1.82 1.53
C LEU A 77 2.66 -2.04 1.04
N MET A 78 3.62 -1.21 1.49
CA MET A 78 5.05 -1.40 1.19
C MET A 78 5.60 -2.68 1.82
N GLN A 79 5.20 -3.00 3.05
CA GLN A 79 5.60 -4.24 3.71
C GLN A 79 5.09 -5.47 2.96
N LEU A 80 3.82 -5.47 2.51
CA LEU A 80 3.28 -6.53 1.66
C LEU A 80 4.09 -6.69 0.37
N GLN A 81 4.46 -5.57 -0.27
CA GLN A 81 5.31 -5.62 -1.45
C GLN A 81 6.69 -6.23 -1.16
N ALA A 82 7.36 -5.78 -0.10
CA ALA A 82 8.68 -6.28 0.27
C ALA A 82 8.65 -7.78 0.62
N LEU A 83 7.64 -8.22 1.36
CA LEU A 83 7.47 -9.62 1.76
C LEU A 83 7.03 -10.52 0.60
N SER A 84 6.40 -9.96 -0.42
CA SER A 84 5.99 -10.71 -1.61
C SER A 84 7.16 -11.04 -2.54
N GLN A 85 8.28 -10.31 -2.46
CA GLN A 85 9.46 -10.62 -3.25
C GLN A 85 10.05 -11.93 -2.76
N LYS A 86 9.97 -12.97 -3.59
CA LYS A 86 10.70 -14.21 -3.36
C LYS A 86 12.19 -13.90 -3.36
N THR A 87 12.88 -14.18 -2.27
CA THR A 87 14.33 -14.35 -2.28
C THR A 87 14.62 -15.52 -3.21
N GLU A 88 15.27 -15.25 -4.34
CA GLU A 88 15.71 -16.28 -5.28
C GLU A 88 16.55 -17.30 -4.49
N THR A 89 16.15 -18.58 -4.53
CA THR A 89 16.99 -19.62 -3.91
C THR A 89 18.29 -19.74 -4.69
N VAL A 90 19.40 -20.09 -4.03
CA VAL A 90 20.72 -20.24 -4.68
C VAL A 90 20.64 -21.19 -5.87
N GLU A 91 19.79 -22.22 -5.81
CA GLU A 91 19.55 -23.16 -6.90
C GLU A 91 18.79 -22.56 -8.10
N GLU A 92 17.83 -21.67 -7.87
CA GLU A 92 17.11 -20.96 -8.94
C GLU A 92 18.01 -19.92 -9.62
N ALA A 93 18.85 -19.22 -8.85
CA ALA A 93 19.85 -18.29 -9.36
C ALA A 93 20.92 -19.02 -10.21
N LEU A 94 21.38 -20.19 -9.76
CA LEU A 94 22.30 -21.05 -10.51
C LEU A 94 21.67 -21.60 -11.81
N LYS A 95 20.36 -21.93 -11.79
CA LYS A 95 19.64 -22.37 -13.01
C LYS A 95 19.48 -21.24 -14.03
N ARG A 96 19.24 -20.00 -13.59
CA ARG A 96 19.25 -18.82 -14.49
C ARG A 96 20.64 -18.61 -15.11
N GLN A 97 21.69 -18.65 -14.30
CA GLN A 97 23.07 -18.44 -14.76
C GLN A 97 23.49 -19.49 -15.79
N LYS A 98 23.12 -20.76 -15.59
CA LYS A 98 23.38 -21.84 -16.58
C LYS A 98 22.62 -21.65 -17.89
N LYS A 99 21.43 -21.06 -17.85
CA LYS A 99 20.59 -20.79 -19.03
C LYS A 99 21.07 -19.57 -19.83
N ASP A 100 21.67 -18.58 -19.16
CA ASP A 100 22.26 -17.40 -19.81
C ASP A 100 23.67 -17.67 -20.36
N SER A 101 24.39 -18.66 -19.83
CA SER A 101 25.69 -19.09 -20.37
C SER A 101 25.60 -19.97 -21.62
N THR A 102 24.40 -20.22 -22.15
CA THR A 102 24.17 -21.00 -23.40
C THR A 102 23.77 -20.13 -24.61
N LYS A 103 23.85 -18.80 -24.50
CA LYS A 103 23.78 -17.85 -25.61
C LYS A 103 25.14 -17.17 -25.81
#